data_AF-A0A8X6T3Z0-F1
#
_entry.id   AF-A0A8X6T3Z0-F1
#
_cell.length_a   1.000
_cell.length_b   1.000
_cell.length_c   1.000
_cell.angle_alpha   90.00
_cell.angle_beta   90.00
_cell.angle_gamma   90.00
#
_symmetry.space_group_name_H-M   'P 1'
#
loop_
_entity.id
_entity.type
_entity.pdbx_description
1 polymer ?
#
loop_
_entity_poly.entity_id
_entity_poly.type
_entity_poly.pdbx_seq_one_letter_code
_entity_poly.pdbx_strand_id
1 'polypeptide(L)'
;YTLSIPDSVSGLTILAVGASVPDLISSVLVAKSGQGNMAISNLVGSNNFDISICLGVPWLGKTLMSENGYLRLYSSVLSFAVATLLISLVIFFMIFQLSGWKLNRMVGVICLLIYALFILFACLFEFNVFGYMNPPTCYP
;
A
#
# COMPACT_ATOMS: atom_id res chain seq x y z
N TYR A 1 -13.45 10.36 -22.92
CA TYR A 1 -14.36 9.19 -22.83
C TYR A 1 -13.82 7.93 -23.55
N THR A 2 -12.51 7.79 -23.79
CA THR A 2 -11.99 6.82 -24.80
C THR A 2 -11.73 5.40 -24.28
N LEU A 3 -11.77 5.18 -22.97
CA LEU A 3 -11.84 3.85 -22.35
C LEU A 3 -13.02 3.91 -21.38
N SER A 4 -13.93 2.95 -21.46
CA SER A 4 -15.14 2.84 -20.62
C SER A 4 -14.81 2.48 -19.16
N ILE A 5 -13.74 3.08 -18.61
CA ILE A 5 -13.19 2.91 -17.28
C ILE A 5 -13.48 4.21 -16.53
N PRO A 6 -14.01 4.16 -15.30
CA PRO A 6 -14.27 5.37 -14.51
C PRO A 6 -13.00 6.23 -14.42
N ASP A 7 -13.14 7.55 -14.64
CA ASP A 7 -12.00 8.49 -14.61
C ASP A 7 -11.22 8.38 -13.29
N SER A 8 -11.91 8.14 -12.18
CA SER A 8 -11.33 7.88 -10.86
C SER A 8 -10.38 6.68 -10.85
N VAL A 9 -10.73 5.58 -11.52
CA VAL A 9 -9.89 4.37 -11.57
C VAL A 9 -8.66 4.64 -12.43
N SER A 10 -8.81 5.30 -13.58
CA SER A 10 -7.65 5.67 -14.42
C SER A 10 -6.68 6.61 -13.69
N GLY A 11 -7.21 7.59 -12.97
CA GLY A 11 -6.44 8.52 -12.15
C GLY A 11 -5.70 7.79 -11.03
N LEU A 12 -6.40 6.99 -10.23
CA LEU A 12 -5.80 6.21 -9.15
C LEU A 12 -4.71 5.27 -9.68
N THR A 13 -4.94 4.56 -10.78
CA THR A 13 -4.00 3.54 -11.27
C THR A 13 -2.78 4.16 -11.95
N ILE A 14 -2.98 5.12 -12.86
CA ILE A 14 -1.88 5.75 -13.61
C ILE A 14 -1.05 6.64 -12.68
N LEU A 15 -1.69 7.37 -11.76
CA LEU A 15 -1.01 8.26 -10.84
C LEU A 15 -0.28 7.47 -9.75
N ALA A 16 -0.87 6.38 -9.23
CA ALA A 16 -0.17 5.50 -8.28
C ALA A 16 1.02 4.78 -8.93
N VAL A 17 0.86 4.22 -10.14
CA VAL A 17 1.97 3.59 -10.87
C VAL A 17 3.05 4.62 -11.20
N GLY A 18 2.65 5.81 -11.67
CA GLY A 18 3.57 6.89 -12.00
C GLY A 18 4.40 7.38 -10.81
N ALA A 19 3.82 7.39 -9.61
CA ALA A 19 4.53 7.74 -8.38
C ALA A 19 5.53 6.64 -7.96
N SER A 20 5.15 5.36 -7.99
CA SER A 20 6.00 4.28 -7.46
C SER A 20 7.07 3.74 -8.43
N VAL A 21 6.91 3.94 -9.75
CA VAL A 21 7.89 3.51 -10.76
C VAL A 21 9.28 4.15 -10.58
N PRO A 22 9.43 5.48 -10.44
CA PRO A 22 10.75 6.08 -10.26
C PRO A 22 11.44 5.62 -8.97
N ASP A 23 10.72 5.46 -7.85
CA ASP A 23 11.26 4.96 -6.58
C ASP A 23 11.73 3.51 -6.68
N LEU A 24 10.99 2.67 -7.42
CA LEU A 24 11.39 1.30 -7.71
C LEU A 24 12.69 1.29 -8.52
N ILE A 25 12.79 2.09 -9.58
CA ILE A 25 13.98 2.16 -10.43
C ILE A 25 15.19 2.64 -9.63
N SER A 26 15.03 3.72 -8.85
CA SER A 26 16.09 4.27 -7.99
C SER A 26 16.62 3.22 -7.02
N SER A 27 15.72 2.51 -6.34
CA SER A 27 16.10 1.52 -5.34
C SER A 27 16.73 0.26 -5.93
N VAL A 28 16.28 -0.18 -7.11
CA VAL A 28 16.91 -1.27 -7.85
C VAL A 28 18.31 -0.88 -8.33
N LEU A 29 18.50 0.36 -8.78
CA LEU A 29 19.81 0.86 -9.20
C LEU A 29 20.80 0.89 -8.03
N VAL A 30 20.40 1.42 -6.88
CA VAL A 30 21.22 1.47 -5.65
C VAL A 30 21.53 0.05 -5.13
N ALA A 31 20.56 -0.87 -5.21
CA ALA A 31 20.77 -2.27 -4.85
C ALA A 31 21.79 -2.96 -5.77
N LYS A 32 21.74 -2.69 -7.09
CA LYS A 32 22.72 -3.20 -8.06
C LYS A 32 24.12 -2.64 -7.85
N SER A 33 24.23 -1.41 -7.33
CA SER A 33 25.50 -0.79 -6.96
C SER A 33 26.12 -1.36 -5.67
N GLY A 34 25.54 -2.43 -5.10
CA GLY A 34 26.03 -3.07 -3.87
C GLY A 34 25.60 -2.39 -2.58
N GLN A 35 24.80 -1.32 -2.65
CA GLN A 35 24.35 -0.54 -1.50
C GLN A 35 22.94 -0.98 -1.06
N GLY A 36 22.75 -2.28 -0.81
CA GLY A 36 21.45 -2.85 -0.47
C GLY A 36 20.79 -2.21 0.75
N ASN A 37 21.56 -1.86 1.79
CA ASN A 37 21.03 -1.18 2.98
C ASN A 37 20.43 0.20 2.65
N MET A 38 21.07 0.93 1.74
CA MET A 38 20.58 2.25 1.28
C MET A 38 19.35 2.12 0.38
N ALA A 39 19.31 1.06 -0.46
CA ALA A 39 18.13 0.76 -1.27
C ALA A 39 16.90 0.49 -0.39
N ILE A 40 17.05 -0.28 0.70
CA ILE A 40 15.94 -0.58 1.63
C ILE A 40 15.48 0.70 2.36
N SER A 41 16.41 1.52 2.85
CA SER A 41 16.05 2.77 3.54
C SER A 41 15.32 3.74 2.60
N ASN A 42 15.74 3.81 1.33
CA ASN A 42 15.07 4.64 0.33
C ASN A 42 13.64 4.14 0.05
N LEU A 43 13.47 2.83 -0.18
CA LEU A 43 12.15 2.23 -0.42
C LEU A 43 11.16 2.49 0.74
N VAL A 44 11.60 2.26 1.97
CA VAL A 44 10.76 2.44 3.16
C VAL A 44 10.47 3.93 3.40
N GLY A 45 11.49 4.78 3.20
CA GLY A 45 11.38 6.23 3.37
C GLY A 45 10.42 6.89 2.38
N SER A 46 10.61 6.65 1.08
CA SER A 46 9.76 7.23 0.03
C SER A 46 8.29 6.84 0.22
N ASN A 47 8.00 5.54 0.43
CA ASN A 47 6.62 5.08 0.59
C ASN A 47 5.95 5.68 1.84
N ASN A 48 6.67 5.78 2.96
CA ASN A 48 6.13 6.37 4.19
C ASN A 48 5.90 7.88 4.04
N PHE A 49 6.76 8.57 3.29
CA PHE A 49 6.62 9.98 2.96
C PHE A 49 5.42 10.23 2.04
N ASP A 50 5.25 9.43 0.99
CA ASP A 50 4.13 9.51 0.05
C ASP A 50 2.79 9.34 0.77
N ILE A 51 2.65 8.31 1.62
CA ILE A 51 1.44 8.09 2.40
C ILE A 51 1.17 9.27 3.34
N SER A 52 2.21 9.78 4.01
CA SER A 52 2.08 10.90 4.94
C SER A 52 1.64 12.19 4.24
N ILE A 53 2.13 12.45 3.03
CA ILE A 53 1.76 13.64 2.25
C ILE A 53 0.38 13.47 1.60
N CYS A 54 0.14 12.34 0.94
CA CYS A 54 -1.12 12.07 0.27
C CYS A 54 -2.31 12.03 1.24
N LEU A 55 -2.12 11.58 2.48
CA LEU A 55 -3.16 11.62 3.51
C LEU A 55 -3.15 12.93 4.29
N GLY A 56 -1.96 13.43 4.67
CA GLY A 56 -1.81 14.60 5.54
C GLY A 56 -2.21 15.91 4.88
N VAL A 57 -1.81 16.14 3.63
CA VAL A 57 -2.06 17.43 2.94
C VAL A 57 -3.55 17.66 2.67
N PRO A 58 -4.32 16.70 2.11
CA PRO A 58 -5.75 16.90 1.90
C PRO A 58 -6.53 17.01 3.21
N TRP A 59 -6.09 16.27 4.25
CA TRP A 59 -6.73 16.33 5.56
C TRP A 59 -6.49 17.66 6.25
N LEU A 60 -5.25 18.18 6.23
CA LEU A 60 -4.94 19.53 6.72
C LEU A 60 -5.69 20.61 5.95
N GLY A 61 -5.74 20.52 4.62
CA GLY A 61 -6.51 21.46 3.79
C GLY A 61 -7.99 21.47 4.16
N LYS A 62 -8.59 20.29 4.33
CA LYS A 62 -10.00 20.16 4.72
C LYS A 62 -10.26 20.62 6.16
N THR A 63 -9.32 20.42 7.08
CA THR A 63 -9.43 20.90 8.47
C THR A 63 -9.36 22.42 8.54
N LEU A 64 -8.51 23.06 7.72
CA LEU A 64 -8.37 24.52 7.68
C LEU A 64 -9.59 25.21 7.04
N MET A 65 -10.27 24.55 6.10
CA MET A 65 -11.48 25.07 5.45
C MET A 65 -12.77 24.78 6.23
N SER A 66 -12.73 23.93 7.26
CA SER A 66 -13.91 23.52 8.03
C SER A 66 -13.99 24.28 9.35
N GLU A 67 -15.06 25.06 9.54
CA GLU A 67 -15.27 25.87 10.76
C GLU A 67 -15.34 25.05 12.06
N ASN A 68 -15.65 23.75 11.98
CA ASN A 68 -15.86 22.90 13.16
C ASN A 68 -14.63 22.07 13.57
N GLY A 69 -13.49 22.16 12.89
CA GLY A 69 -12.21 21.59 13.34
C GLY A 69 -12.13 20.05 13.49
N TYR A 70 -13.19 19.30 13.14
CA TYR A 70 -13.15 17.83 13.12
C TYR A 70 -13.97 17.25 11.96
N LEU A 71 -13.44 16.19 11.36
CA LEU A 71 -14.07 15.41 10.31
C LEU A 71 -14.34 14.01 10.86
N ARG A 72 -15.61 13.70 11.16
CA ARG A 72 -16.03 12.35 11.52
C ARG A 72 -16.15 11.50 10.26
N LEU A 73 -15.10 10.74 9.96
CA LEU A 73 -15.13 9.67 8.96
C LEU A 73 -15.45 8.36 9.68
N TYR A 74 -16.73 8.08 9.92
CA TYR A 74 -17.17 6.77 10.40
C TYR A 74 -17.53 5.92 9.19
N SER A 75 -16.58 5.12 8.73
CA SER A 75 -16.82 4.16 7.65
C SER A 75 -16.14 2.85 8.03
N SER A 76 -16.94 1.79 8.11
CA SER A 76 -16.48 0.43 8.42
C SER A 76 -15.35 -0.02 7.49
N VAL A 77 -15.34 0.52 6.26
CA VAL A 77 -14.29 0.31 5.25
C VAL A 77 -12.94 0.90 5.67
N LEU A 78 -12.91 2.09 6.28
CA LEU A 78 -11.67 2.72 6.72
C LEU A 78 -11.05 1.95 7.90
N SER A 79 -11.88 1.56 8.88
CA SER A 79 -11.42 0.74 10.00
C SER A 79 -10.89 -0.62 9.54
N PHE A 80 -11.55 -1.23 8.55
CA PHE A 80 -11.09 -2.49 7.97
C PHE A 80 -9.76 -2.29 7.22
N ALA A 81 -9.65 -1.31 6.34
CA ALA A 81 -8.42 -1.02 5.60
C ALA A 81 -7.22 -0.74 6.54
N VAL A 82 -7.43 0.05 7.60
CA VAL A 82 -6.40 0.31 8.61
C VAL A 82 -6.03 -0.96 9.37
N ALA A 83 -7.01 -1.78 9.77
CA ALA A 83 -6.75 -3.05 10.45
C ALA A 83 -5.92 -4.00 9.57
N THR A 84 -6.28 -4.16 8.29
CA THR A 84 -5.56 -5.05 7.36
C THR A 84 -4.14 -4.57 7.10
N LEU A 85 -3.94 -3.26 6.95
CA LEU A 85 -2.60 -2.67 6.82
C LEU A 85 -1.74 -2.92 8.06
N LEU A 86 -2.29 -2.70 9.26
CA LEU A 86 -1.57 -2.94 10.52
C LEU A 86 -1.19 -4.41 10.69
N ILE A 87 -2.11 -5.34 10.38
CA ILE A 87 -1.83 -6.78 10.44
C ILE A 87 -0.69 -7.15 9.49
N SER A 88 -0.71 -6.64 8.25
CA SER A 88 0.35 -6.91 7.28
C SER A 88 1.73 -6.39 7.73
N LEU A 89 1.76 -5.21 8.39
CA LEU A 89 2.99 -4.61 8.92
C LEU A 89 3.57 -5.44 10.07
N VAL A 90 2.71 -5.94 10.97
CA VAL A 90 3.13 -6.81 12.09
C VAL A 90 3.72 -8.12 11.58
N ILE A 91 3.09 -8.75 10.58
CA ILE A 91 3.59 -9.98 9.96
C ILE A 91 4.95 -9.73 9.32
N PHE A 92 5.10 -8.62 8.58
CA PHE A 92 6.37 -8.23 7.97
C PHE A 92 7.48 -8.05 9.01
N PHE A 93 7.23 -7.30 10.09
CA PHE A 93 8.20 -7.10 11.16
C PHE A 93 8.58 -8.40 11.88
N MET A 94 7.61 -9.30 12.08
CA MET A 94 7.85 -10.60 12.71
C MET A 94 8.80 -11.46 11.86
N ILE A 95 8.60 -11.51 10.55
CA ILE A 95 9.48 -12.22 9.60
C ILE A 95 10.89 -11.61 9.59
N PHE A 96 10.97 -10.28 9.66
CA PHE A 96 12.24 -9.54 9.68
C PHE A 96 13.05 -9.83 10.95
N GLN A 97 12.36 -9.88 12.09
CA GLN A 97 12.95 -10.22 13.40
C GLN A 97 13.45 -11.67 13.43
N LEU A 98 12.66 -12.61 12.90
CA LEU A 98 13.04 -14.03 12.80
C LEU A 98 14.22 -14.27 11.85
N SER A 99 14.40 -13.41 10.84
CA SER A 99 15.52 -13.48 9.89
C SER A 99 16.83 -12.87 10.44
N GLY A 100 16.86 -12.44 11.69
CA GLY A 100 18.09 -11.96 12.35
C GLY A 100 18.68 -10.70 11.73
N TRP A 101 17.82 -9.81 11.19
CA TRP A 101 18.22 -8.51 10.62
C TRP A 101 19.23 -8.59 9.47
N LYS A 102 19.36 -9.76 8.82
CA LYS A 102 20.22 -9.95 7.65
C LYS A 102 19.38 -10.24 6.42
N LEU A 103 19.39 -9.31 5.46
CA LEU A 103 18.75 -9.53 4.18
C LEU A 103 19.61 -10.45 3.30
N ASN A 104 19.36 -11.75 3.40
CA ASN A 104 19.97 -12.74 2.51
C ASN A 104 19.08 -12.99 1.29
N ARG A 105 19.65 -13.51 0.19
CA ARG A 105 18.89 -13.81 -1.04
C ARG A 105 17.73 -14.78 -0.79
N MET A 106 17.90 -15.71 0.15
CA MET A 106 16.84 -16.62 0.62
C MET A 106 15.70 -15.88 1.33
N VAL A 107 16.01 -14.91 2.20
CA VAL A 107 14.99 -14.09 2.90
C VAL A 107 14.20 -13.26 1.89
N GLY A 108 14.88 -12.70 0.88
CA GLY A 108 14.22 -12.00 -0.22
C GLY A 108 13.25 -12.87 -1.03
N VAL A 109 13.63 -14.11 -1.35
CA VAL A 109 12.75 -15.07 -2.05
C VAL A 109 11.55 -15.48 -1.18
N ILE A 110 11.77 -15.72 0.12
CA ILE A 110 10.69 -16.04 1.07
C ILE A 110 9.71 -14.87 1.17
N CYS A 111 10.19 -13.62 1.29
CA CYS A 111 9.32 -12.44 1.28
C CYS A 111 8.51 -12.31 -0.02
N LEU A 112 9.12 -12.55 -1.18
CA LEU A 112 8.40 -12.54 -2.46
C LEU A 112 7.30 -13.60 -2.53
N LEU A 113 7.57 -14.81 -2.04
CA LEU A 113 6.58 -15.88 -1.98
C LEU A 113 5.42 -15.56 -1.03
N ILE A 114 5.72 -15.02 0.16
CA ILE A 114 4.70 -14.59 1.12
C ILE A 114 3.85 -13.46 0.53
N TYR A 115 4.46 -12.50 -0.16
CA TYR A 115 3.74 -11.42 -0.84
C TYR A 115 2.86 -11.94 -1.97
N ALA A 116 3.35 -12.89 -2.78
CA ALA A 116 2.55 -13.52 -3.83
C ALA A 116 1.36 -14.30 -3.25
N LEU A 117 1.57 -15.06 -2.17
CA LEU A 117 0.50 -15.73 -1.44
C LEU A 117 -0.51 -14.75 -0.84
N PHE A 118 -0.05 -13.63 -0.29
CA PHE A 118 -0.89 -12.57 0.23
C PHE A 118 -1.76 -11.94 -0.87
N ILE A 119 -1.18 -11.60 -2.03
CA ILE A 119 -1.94 -11.12 -3.19
C ILE A 119 -2.96 -12.16 -3.63
N LEU A 120 -2.56 -13.43 -3.72
CA LEU A 120 -3.46 -14.51 -4.14
C LEU A 120 -4.63 -14.65 -3.15
N PHE A 121 -4.36 -14.59 -1.85
CA PHE A 121 -5.38 -14.61 -0.81
C PHE A 121 -6.28 -13.37 -0.85
N ALA A 122 -5.71 -12.17 -1.02
CA ALA A 122 -6.46 -10.93 -1.15
C ALA A 122 -7.35 -10.94 -2.40
N CYS A 123 -6.85 -11.41 -3.55
CA CYS A 123 -7.64 -11.60 -4.75
C CYS A 123 -8.74 -12.64 -4.54
N LEU A 124 -8.46 -13.78 -3.91
CA LEU A 124 -9.49 -14.79 -3.60
C LEU A 124 -10.59 -14.24 -2.67
N PHE A 125 -10.21 -13.37 -1.74
CA PHE A 125 -11.12 -12.66 -0.86
C PHE A 125 -11.98 -11.66 -1.64
N GLU A 126 -11.37 -10.87 -2.53
CA GLU A 126 -12.05 -9.93 -3.44
C GLU A 126 -13.03 -10.65 -4.39
N PHE A 127 -12.64 -11.82 -4.93
CA PHE A 127 -13.46 -12.68 -5.79
C PHE A 127 -14.54 -13.47 -5.03
N ASN A 128 -14.72 -13.22 -3.72
CA ASN A 128 -15.88 -13.65 -2.94
C ASN A 128 -16.06 -15.19 -2.85
N VAL A 129 -14.96 -15.96 -2.97
CA VAL A 129 -14.98 -17.44 -3.01
C VAL A 129 -15.37 -18.07 -1.66
N PHE A 130 -15.11 -17.38 -0.53
CA PHE A 130 -15.39 -17.89 0.81
C PHE A 130 -16.68 -17.33 1.46
N GLY A 131 -17.47 -16.54 0.73
CA GLY A 131 -18.77 -16.01 1.17
C GLY A 131 -18.92 -14.52 0.89
N TYR A 132 -20.17 -14.07 0.68
CA TYR A 132 -20.57 -12.68 0.41
C TYR A 132 -20.13 -11.72 1.52
N MET A 133 -18.91 -11.18 1.42
CA MET A 133 -18.37 -10.19 2.39
C MET A 133 -18.05 -8.84 1.73
N ASN A 134 -18.10 -8.75 0.40
CA ASN A 134 -18.03 -7.48 -0.33
C ASN A 134 -19.29 -7.32 -1.19
N PRO A 135 -20.38 -6.70 -0.69
CA PRO A 135 -21.51 -6.36 -1.54
C PRO A 135 -21.07 -5.31 -2.58
N PRO A 136 -21.57 -5.38 -3.83
CA PRO A 136 -21.29 -4.37 -4.85
C PRO A 136 -21.75 -2.99 -4.35
N THR A 137 -20.88 -1.98 -4.45
CA THR A 137 -21.15 -0.61 -3.98
C THR A 137 -22.03 0.23 -4.90
N CYS A 138 -22.64 -0.34 -5.95
CA CYS A 138 -23.63 0.37 -6.77
C CYS A 138 -24.74 -0.57 -7.23
N TYR A 139 -25.98 -0.25 -6.84
CA TYR A 139 -27.18 -0.65 -7.57
C TYR A 139 -27.51 0.47 -8.59
N PRO A 140 -28.00 0.17 -9.80
CA PRO A 140 -28.43 1.18 -10.78
C PRO A 140 -29.61 2.03 -10.31
#